data_AF-A0A1M5N4S7-F1
#
_entry.id   AF-A0A1M5N4S7-F1
#
_cell.length_a   1.000
_cell.length_b   1.000
_cell.length_c   1.000
_cell.angle_alpha   90.00
_cell.angle_beta   90.00
_cell.angle_gamma   90.00
#
_symmetry.space_group_name_H-M   'P 1'
#
loop_
_entity.id
_entity.type
_entity.pdbx_description
1 polymer ?
#
loop_
_entity_poly.entity_id
_entity_poly.type
_entity_poly.pdbx_seq_one_letter_code
_entity_poly.pdbx_strand_id
1 'polypeptide(L)'
;MTRRIACILIAVACYPALAQQPVKMLEPVRVDNLDLSAEGEQQFNANQKLIQQIAAKLERGVNLKDLPPDQQKIYSEWDETTEDYWDILGEGCSWYCGAICNNVSASSTLKSQGDNVYDANNAHDLNYKTAWVEGAPGDGIGQFLLYKFAPENPRINEIIVVNGYVKNQTAWANNARAKKLKLYVNDRPYAILNLKDLRAAQHFQVDPIGNGDRDFTTLKSQPEWHLKFEILEVYKGLKYDDLAISEIYFDGLDVHCFAKGTKVTAANDQTRNIEDLAPGDEVLSFDLHTNQLHPAIVEQVAKVVHHGIVKYAFDNGREIVATQDHPFLVAGKGWASLKPEGSRQYKGFEDIGRIALGDAFEIYDGQGNKSTAKLKQIEYLDGHYETYTITRLKGGNNFIANGCVVGVEDAGAVLAGAGAQE
;
A
#
# COMPACT_ATOMS: atom_id res chain seq x y z
N MET A 1 30.40 -16.77 -74.81
CA MET A 1 29.14 -16.46 -74.11
C MET A 1 29.22 -17.03 -72.71
N THR A 2 29.48 -16.16 -71.74
CA THR A 2 29.83 -16.52 -70.36
C THR A 2 28.62 -16.22 -69.48
N ARG A 3 27.95 -17.24 -68.92
CA ARG A 3 26.92 -17.06 -67.89
C ARG A 3 27.49 -17.54 -66.55
N ARG A 4 27.82 -16.57 -65.68
CA ARG A 4 28.14 -16.82 -64.27
C ARG A 4 26.83 -16.92 -63.49
N ILE A 5 26.62 -18.06 -62.83
CA ILE A 5 25.52 -18.26 -61.88
C ILE A 5 26.02 -17.69 -60.54
N ALA A 6 25.33 -16.67 -60.03
CA ALA A 6 25.58 -16.12 -58.70
C ALA A 6 24.73 -16.90 -57.68
N CYS A 7 25.38 -17.71 -56.84
CA CYS A 7 24.76 -18.30 -55.65
C CYS A 7 24.70 -17.24 -54.55
N ILE A 8 23.51 -16.82 -54.17
CA ILE A 8 23.26 -15.97 -53.00
C ILE A 8 23.22 -16.88 -51.78
N LEU A 9 24.24 -16.81 -50.93
CA LEU A 9 24.26 -17.41 -49.60
C LEU A 9 23.49 -16.48 -48.65
N ILE A 10 22.32 -16.91 -48.20
CA ILE A 10 21.56 -16.25 -47.13
C ILE A 10 22.18 -16.69 -45.80
N ALA A 11 22.91 -15.79 -45.15
CA ALA A 11 23.38 -15.99 -43.78
C ALA A 11 22.19 -15.79 -42.82
N VAL A 12 21.70 -16.87 -42.23
CA VAL A 12 20.72 -16.82 -41.13
C VAL A 12 21.48 -16.47 -39.85
N ALA A 13 21.37 -15.23 -39.40
CA ALA A 13 21.86 -14.82 -38.09
C ALA A 13 20.97 -15.47 -37.02
N CYS A 14 21.45 -16.57 -36.41
CA CYS A 14 20.89 -17.08 -35.17
C CYS A 14 21.28 -16.14 -34.03
N TYR A 15 20.34 -15.30 -33.60
CA TYR A 15 20.47 -14.62 -32.32
C TYR A 15 20.37 -15.65 -31.19
N PRO A 16 21.26 -15.63 -30.19
CA PRO A 16 21.10 -16.48 -29.02
C PRO A 16 19.81 -16.09 -28.30
N ALA A 17 18.91 -17.05 -28.12
CA ALA A 17 17.74 -16.86 -27.28
C ALA A 17 18.24 -16.53 -25.86
N LEU A 18 18.00 -15.31 -25.40
CA LEU A 18 18.16 -14.94 -24.00
C LEU A 18 17.30 -15.91 -23.18
N ALA A 19 17.94 -16.77 -22.39
CA ALA A 19 17.24 -17.67 -21.50
C ALA A 19 16.42 -16.82 -20.52
N GLN A 20 15.10 -16.83 -20.67
CA GLN A 20 14.19 -16.22 -19.69
C GLN A 20 14.43 -16.92 -18.36
N GLN A 21 14.65 -16.14 -17.30
CA GLN A 21 14.70 -16.70 -15.94
C GLN A 21 13.41 -17.51 -15.70
N PRO A 22 13.51 -18.68 -15.06
CA PRO A 22 12.33 -19.49 -14.78
C PRO A 22 11.35 -18.69 -13.92
N VAL A 23 10.08 -18.66 -14.34
CA VAL A 23 9.00 -17.96 -13.63
C VAL A 23 8.88 -18.56 -12.24
N LYS A 24 9.05 -17.74 -11.19
CA LYS A 24 8.99 -18.20 -9.80
C LYS A 24 7.56 -18.58 -9.40
N MET A 25 7.43 -19.66 -8.64
CA MET A 25 6.17 -20.03 -7.98
C MET A 25 6.12 -19.33 -6.62
N LEU A 26 5.04 -18.63 -6.32
CA LEU A 26 4.82 -17.96 -5.04
C LEU A 26 3.67 -18.61 -4.29
N GLU A 27 3.89 -18.90 -3.02
CA GLU A 27 2.87 -19.34 -2.07
C GLU A 27 2.45 -18.15 -1.20
N PRO A 28 1.21 -18.12 -0.68
CA PRO A 28 0.78 -17.06 0.20
C PRO A 28 1.53 -17.14 1.54
N VAL A 29 2.08 -16.01 1.97
CA VAL A 29 2.81 -15.89 3.24
C VAL A 29 1.89 -15.67 4.43
N ARG A 30 0.69 -15.11 4.19
CA ARG A 30 -0.39 -14.91 5.15
C ARG A 30 -1.74 -15.21 4.50
N VAL A 31 -2.66 -15.73 5.30
CA VAL A 31 -4.04 -16.04 4.88
C VAL A 31 -4.98 -15.56 5.96
N ASP A 32 -5.85 -14.61 5.60
CA ASP A 32 -6.81 -13.99 6.51
C ASP A 32 -8.21 -14.48 6.13
N ASN A 33 -8.77 -15.38 6.94
CA ASN A 33 -10.07 -16.00 6.67
C ASN A 33 -11.20 -14.97 6.76
N LEU A 34 -12.13 -15.03 5.81
CA LEU A 34 -13.25 -14.10 5.72
C LEU A 34 -14.54 -14.74 6.24
N ASP A 35 -15.07 -14.20 7.34
CA ASP A 35 -16.37 -14.59 7.90
C ASP A 35 -17.46 -13.59 7.50
N LEU A 36 -17.75 -13.57 6.19
CA LEU A 36 -18.72 -12.68 5.58
C LEU A 36 -20.09 -13.35 5.42
N SER A 37 -21.16 -12.68 5.86
CA SER A 37 -22.53 -13.18 5.74
C SER A 37 -23.57 -12.05 5.77
N ALA A 38 -24.79 -12.35 5.33
CA ALA A 38 -25.90 -11.39 5.42
C ALA A 38 -26.27 -11.10 6.88
N GLU A 39 -26.16 -12.09 7.76
CA GLU A 39 -26.35 -11.96 9.19
C GLU A 39 -25.26 -11.07 9.82
N GLY A 40 -24.01 -11.23 9.39
CA GLY A 40 -22.89 -10.37 9.80
C GLY A 40 -23.09 -8.91 9.40
N GLU A 41 -23.52 -8.66 8.16
CA GLU A 41 -23.87 -7.31 7.67
C GLU A 41 -25.00 -6.69 8.51
N GLN A 42 -26.05 -7.45 8.83
CA GLN A 42 -27.14 -6.96 9.69
C GLN A 42 -26.66 -6.62 11.09
N GLN A 43 -25.80 -7.47 11.68
CA GLN A 43 -25.24 -7.24 13.01
C GLN A 43 -24.31 -6.03 13.04
N PHE A 44 -23.45 -5.87 12.03
CA PHE A 44 -22.59 -4.69 11.88
C PHE A 44 -23.42 -3.40 11.82
N ASN A 45 -24.44 -3.37 10.97
CA ASN A 45 -25.33 -2.22 10.84
C ASN A 45 -26.11 -1.91 12.14
N ALA A 46 -26.48 -2.93 12.92
CA ALA A 46 -27.08 -2.74 14.23
C ALA A 46 -26.08 -2.16 15.25
N ASN A 47 -24.84 -2.65 15.23
CA ASN A 47 -23.76 -2.17 16.09
C ASN A 47 -23.42 -0.71 15.79
N GLN A 48 -23.31 -0.31 14.52
CA GLN A 48 -23.04 1.07 14.11
C GLN A 48 -24.09 2.06 14.67
N LYS A 49 -25.37 1.70 14.59
CA LYS A 49 -26.45 2.51 15.19
C LYS A 49 -26.32 2.61 16.71
N LEU A 50 -25.91 1.52 17.38
CA LEU A 50 -25.71 1.51 18.82
C LEU A 50 -24.49 2.35 19.23
N ILE A 51 -23.41 2.28 18.46
CA ILE A 51 -22.19 3.08 18.67
C ILE A 51 -22.52 4.57 18.60
N GLN A 52 -23.28 5.03 17.61
CA GLN A 52 -23.72 6.42 17.53
C GLN A 52 -24.51 6.87 18.76
N GLN A 53 -25.36 5.99 19.31
CA GLN A 53 -26.09 6.26 20.55
C GLN A 53 -25.17 6.30 21.77
N ILE A 54 -24.14 5.46 21.81
CA ILE A 54 -23.12 5.45 22.87
C ILE A 54 -22.32 6.76 22.80
N ALA A 55 -21.79 7.12 21.63
CA ALA A 55 -21.04 8.36 21.41
C ALA A 55 -21.81 9.59 21.90
N ALA A 56 -23.10 9.72 21.54
CA ALA A 56 -23.95 10.82 21.99
C ALA A 56 -24.18 10.85 23.52
N LYS A 57 -24.10 9.71 24.23
CA LYS A 57 -24.14 9.67 25.70
C LYS A 57 -22.81 10.13 26.30
N LEU A 58 -21.69 9.70 25.72
CA LEU A 58 -20.36 10.08 26.17
C LEU A 58 -20.14 11.59 26.04
N GLU A 59 -20.57 12.19 24.92
CA GLU A 59 -20.56 13.65 24.70
C GLU A 59 -21.34 14.44 25.77
N ARG A 60 -22.38 13.82 26.36
CA ARG A 60 -23.18 14.41 27.45
C ARG A 60 -22.57 14.18 28.84
N GLY A 61 -21.36 13.62 28.92
CA GLY A 61 -20.62 13.40 30.16
C GLY A 61 -20.90 12.07 30.86
N VAL A 62 -21.55 11.10 30.20
CA VAL A 62 -21.65 9.73 30.71
C VAL A 62 -20.29 9.04 30.55
N ASN A 63 -19.78 8.35 31.59
CA ASN A 63 -18.55 7.58 31.41
C ASN A 63 -18.85 6.23 30.76
N LEU A 64 -17.99 5.78 29.85
CA LEU A 64 -18.09 4.48 29.18
C LEU A 64 -18.24 3.32 30.18
N LYS A 65 -17.48 3.34 31.28
CA LYS A 65 -17.52 2.33 32.35
C LYS A 65 -18.90 2.17 33.03
N ASP A 66 -19.77 3.17 32.91
CA ASP A 66 -21.10 3.20 33.52
C ASP A 66 -22.17 2.62 32.56
N LEU A 67 -21.80 2.28 31.32
CA LEU A 67 -22.69 1.64 30.33
C LEU A 67 -22.80 0.12 30.53
N PRO A 68 -23.82 -0.54 29.96
CA PRO A 68 -23.91 -2.01 29.96
C PRO A 68 -22.63 -2.68 29.41
N PRO A 69 -22.18 -3.84 29.95
CA PRO A 69 -20.92 -4.46 29.54
C PRO A 69 -20.81 -4.81 28.05
N ASP A 70 -21.92 -5.15 27.41
CA ASP A 70 -22.03 -5.36 25.96
C ASP A 70 -21.80 -4.07 25.18
N GLN A 71 -22.35 -2.94 25.63
CA GLN A 71 -22.09 -1.61 25.03
C GLN A 71 -20.64 -1.17 25.22
N GLN A 72 -20.07 -1.43 26.40
CA GLN A 72 -18.65 -1.17 26.65
C GLN A 72 -17.76 -1.93 25.67
N LYS A 73 -18.05 -3.23 25.49
CA LYS A 73 -17.32 -4.10 24.58
C LYS A 73 -17.44 -3.62 23.13
N ILE A 74 -18.67 -3.42 22.65
CA ILE A 74 -18.93 -2.96 21.27
C ILE A 74 -18.20 -1.65 20.97
N TYR A 75 -18.24 -0.69 21.89
CA TYR A 75 -17.58 0.60 21.69
C TYR A 75 -16.05 0.51 21.79
N SER A 76 -15.51 -0.41 22.60
CA SER A 76 -14.04 -0.57 22.76
C SER A 76 -13.40 -1.37 21.62
N GLU A 77 -14.18 -2.25 20.97
CA GLU A 77 -13.75 -3.02 19.80
C GLU A 77 -14.11 -2.33 18.47
N TRP A 78 -14.74 -1.15 18.54
CA TRP A 78 -15.14 -0.40 17.36
C TRP A 78 -13.91 0.16 16.65
N ASP A 79 -13.78 -0.19 15.37
CA ASP A 79 -12.90 0.49 14.44
C ASP A 79 -13.67 1.64 13.79
N GLU A 80 -13.35 2.87 14.20
CA GLU A 80 -13.98 4.09 13.67
C GLU A 80 -13.71 4.34 12.19
N THR A 81 -12.71 3.66 11.62
CA THR A 81 -12.35 3.81 10.20
C THR A 81 -13.14 2.87 9.28
N THR A 82 -13.85 1.89 9.82
CA THR A 82 -14.65 0.95 9.01
C THR A 82 -16.09 1.43 8.92
N GLU A 83 -16.48 1.95 7.75
CA GLU A 83 -17.82 2.51 7.52
C GLU A 83 -18.83 1.46 7.07
N ASP A 84 -18.43 0.54 6.18
CA ASP A 84 -19.27 -0.53 5.64
C ASP A 84 -18.72 -1.91 6.01
N TYR A 85 -19.62 -2.87 6.22
CA TYR A 85 -19.28 -4.26 6.54
C TYR A 85 -18.46 -4.95 5.45
N TRP A 86 -18.61 -4.49 4.21
CA TRP A 86 -17.96 -5.06 3.04
C TRP A 86 -16.66 -4.37 2.66
N ASP A 87 -16.26 -3.29 3.34
CA ASP A 87 -15.03 -2.57 3.05
C ASP A 87 -13.81 -3.46 3.29
N ILE A 88 -12.90 -3.50 2.32
CA ILE A 88 -11.63 -4.22 2.42
C ILE A 88 -10.61 -3.39 3.19
N LEU A 89 -10.64 -2.07 2.97
CA LEU A 89 -9.82 -1.08 3.65
C LEU A 89 -10.77 -0.02 4.22
N GLY A 90 -10.70 0.25 5.52
CA GLY A 90 -11.38 1.41 6.11
C GLY A 90 -10.71 2.73 5.72
N GLU A 91 -11.23 3.86 6.20
CA GLU A 91 -10.71 5.22 5.99
C GLU A 91 -9.31 5.48 6.60
N GLY A 92 -8.70 4.47 7.22
CA GLY A 92 -7.33 4.55 7.72
C GLY A 92 -6.27 4.57 6.60
N CYS A 93 -5.02 4.91 6.94
CA CYS A 93 -3.94 4.93 5.94
C CYS A 93 -3.75 3.56 5.28
N SER A 94 -3.66 3.53 3.95
CA SER A 94 -3.27 2.36 3.18
C SER A 94 -2.33 2.79 2.05
N TRP A 95 -1.73 1.82 1.36
CA TRP A 95 -0.96 2.10 0.13
C TRP A 95 -1.77 2.91 -0.90
N TYR A 96 -3.09 2.70 -0.95
CA TYR A 96 -3.99 3.44 -1.83
C TYR A 96 -4.07 4.93 -1.51
N CYS A 97 -3.70 5.38 -0.32
CA CYS A 97 -3.61 6.80 -0.01
C CYS A 97 -2.77 7.56 -1.05
N GLY A 98 -1.68 6.95 -1.52
CA GLY A 98 -0.74 7.54 -2.49
C GLY A 98 -0.75 6.86 -3.86
N ALA A 99 -1.39 5.70 -3.98
CA ALA A 99 -1.41 4.89 -5.18
C ALA A 99 -2.77 4.91 -5.88
N ILE A 100 -2.74 5.03 -7.21
CA ILE A 100 -3.95 5.06 -8.05
C ILE A 100 -3.81 4.02 -9.16
N CYS A 101 -4.68 3.01 -9.15
CA CYS A 101 -4.85 2.14 -10.31
C CYS A 101 -5.71 2.86 -11.36
N ASN A 102 -5.08 3.38 -12.41
CA ASN A 102 -5.72 4.21 -13.44
C ASN A 102 -6.85 3.47 -14.17
N ASN A 103 -6.68 2.17 -14.37
CA ASN A 103 -7.63 1.36 -15.10
C ASN A 103 -7.52 -0.11 -14.71
N VAL A 104 -8.68 -0.72 -14.50
CA VAL A 104 -8.84 -2.18 -14.40
C VAL A 104 -9.68 -2.65 -15.56
N SER A 105 -9.23 -3.70 -16.24
CA SER A 105 -9.92 -4.28 -17.39
C SER A 105 -9.78 -5.79 -17.38
N ALA A 106 -10.64 -6.49 -18.12
CA ALA A 106 -10.63 -7.95 -18.21
C ALA A 106 -10.67 -8.40 -19.68
N SER A 107 -10.22 -9.63 -19.93
CA SER A 107 -10.36 -10.29 -21.24
C SER A 107 -11.82 -10.55 -21.59
N SER A 108 -12.66 -10.82 -20.59
CA SER A 108 -14.10 -10.97 -20.70
C SER A 108 -14.77 -10.70 -19.36
N THR A 109 -16.09 -10.49 -19.40
CA THR A 109 -16.92 -10.24 -18.24
C THR A 109 -18.27 -10.92 -18.45
N LEU A 110 -18.76 -11.63 -17.43
CA LEU A 110 -20.08 -12.23 -17.42
C LEU A 110 -21.14 -11.11 -17.47
N LYS A 111 -22.18 -11.29 -18.30
CA LYS A 111 -23.29 -10.33 -18.34
C LYS A 111 -23.98 -10.24 -16.99
N SER A 112 -24.40 -9.03 -16.62
CA SER A 112 -25.15 -8.77 -15.40
C SER A 112 -26.38 -9.66 -15.26
N GLN A 113 -26.70 -10.04 -14.03
CA GLN A 113 -27.82 -10.94 -13.71
C GLN A 113 -28.61 -10.39 -12.52
N GLY A 114 -29.84 -9.94 -12.80
CA GLY A 114 -30.62 -9.17 -11.83
C GLY A 114 -29.86 -7.90 -11.46
N ASP A 115 -29.67 -7.68 -10.16
CA ASP A 115 -28.94 -6.52 -9.64
C ASP A 115 -27.42 -6.73 -9.57
N ASN A 116 -26.91 -7.93 -9.89
CA ASN A 116 -25.47 -8.19 -9.85
C ASN A 116 -24.81 -7.76 -11.16
N VAL A 117 -23.76 -6.94 -11.04
CA VAL A 117 -22.82 -6.57 -12.10
C VAL A 117 -21.50 -7.30 -11.80
N TYR A 118 -20.76 -7.69 -12.84
CA TYR A 118 -19.56 -8.53 -12.71
C TYR A 118 -18.31 -7.92 -13.35
N ASP A 119 -18.30 -6.61 -13.54
CA ASP A 119 -17.27 -5.89 -14.28
C ASP A 119 -15.87 -6.03 -13.67
N ALA A 120 -14.82 -5.81 -14.47
CA ALA A 120 -13.43 -5.93 -14.04
C ALA A 120 -13.10 -5.03 -12.83
N ASN A 121 -13.73 -3.86 -12.74
CA ASN A 121 -13.55 -2.94 -11.62
C ASN A 121 -14.00 -3.53 -10.28
N ASN A 122 -14.90 -4.51 -10.28
CA ASN A 122 -15.32 -5.20 -9.05
C ASN A 122 -14.24 -6.13 -8.48
N ALA A 123 -13.09 -6.26 -9.15
CA ALA A 123 -11.90 -6.89 -8.60
C ALA A 123 -10.81 -5.84 -8.28
N HIS A 124 -11.23 -4.61 -7.98
CA HIS A 124 -10.41 -3.49 -7.48
C HIS A 124 -11.23 -2.34 -6.86
N ASP A 125 -12.44 -2.60 -6.39
CA ASP A 125 -13.32 -1.59 -5.81
C ASP A 125 -13.24 -1.53 -4.28
N LEU A 126 -12.34 -2.33 -3.68
CA LEU A 126 -12.14 -2.45 -2.25
C LEU A 126 -13.40 -2.90 -1.50
N ASN A 127 -14.24 -3.72 -2.16
CA ASN A 127 -15.50 -4.19 -1.60
C ASN A 127 -15.68 -5.72 -1.70
N TYR A 128 -15.74 -6.42 -0.56
CA TYR A 128 -15.93 -7.87 -0.53
C TYR A 128 -17.30 -8.36 -1.07
N LYS A 129 -18.28 -7.48 -1.27
CA LYS A 129 -19.63 -7.83 -1.74
C LYS A 129 -19.72 -8.00 -3.25
N THR A 130 -18.76 -7.45 -3.99
CA THR A 130 -18.71 -7.49 -5.45
C THR A 130 -17.68 -8.54 -5.90
N ALA A 131 -17.70 -8.82 -7.20
CA ALA A 131 -16.69 -9.65 -7.84
C ALA A 131 -16.65 -9.37 -9.33
N TRP A 132 -15.47 -9.50 -9.92
CA TRP A 132 -15.36 -9.80 -11.33
C TRP A 132 -15.71 -11.28 -11.54
N VAL A 133 -16.51 -11.56 -12.57
CA VAL A 133 -16.76 -12.91 -13.05
C VAL A 133 -16.44 -12.94 -14.54
N GLU A 134 -15.57 -13.85 -14.94
CA GLU A 134 -15.22 -14.01 -16.36
C GLU A 134 -16.43 -14.50 -17.17
N GLY A 135 -16.50 -14.14 -18.45
CA GLY A 135 -17.68 -14.41 -19.30
C GLY A 135 -17.40 -15.27 -20.51
N ALA A 136 -16.24 -15.92 -20.57
CA ALA A 136 -15.86 -16.81 -21.66
C ALA A 136 -16.51 -18.19 -21.48
N PRO A 137 -16.79 -18.93 -22.56
CA PRO A 137 -17.24 -20.30 -22.42
C PRO A 137 -16.17 -21.18 -21.77
N GLY A 138 -16.56 -21.96 -20.76
CA GLY A 138 -15.69 -22.93 -20.09
C GLY A 138 -15.35 -22.48 -18.68
N ASP A 139 -14.16 -22.84 -18.22
CA ASP A 139 -13.72 -22.70 -16.83
C ASP A 139 -12.83 -21.47 -16.59
N GLY A 140 -12.75 -20.56 -17.55
CA GLY A 140 -11.99 -19.32 -17.44
C GLY A 140 -10.49 -19.43 -17.67
N ILE A 141 -9.92 -20.60 -18.00
CA ILE A 141 -8.47 -20.71 -18.28
C ILE A 141 -8.07 -19.78 -19.45
N GLY A 142 -7.01 -19.00 -19.24
CA GLY A 142 -6.52 -17.99 -20.17
C GLY A 142 -7.25 -16.65 -20.11
N GLN A 143 -8.35 -16.55 -19.36
CA GLN A 143 -8.96 -15.24 -19.03
C GLN A 143 -8.06 -14.48 -18.06
N PHE A 144 -8.14 -13.15 -18.09
CA PHE A 144 -7.24 -12.31 -17.29
C PHE A 144 -7.88 -11.00 -16.84
N LEU A 145 -7.32 -10.47 -15.75
CA LEU A 145 -7.47 -9.07 -15.31
C LEU A 145 -6.18 -8.30 -15.62
N LEU A 146 -6.30 -7.03 -15.98
CA LEU A 146 -5.22 -6.10 -16.32
C LEU A 146 -5.37 -4.80 -15.52
N TYR A 147 -4.34 -4.46 -14.76
CA TYR A 147 -4.25 -3.28 -13.90
C TYR A 147 -3.18 -2.33 -14.45
N LYS A 148 -3.51 -1.06 -14.65
CA LYS A 148 -2.60 -0.05 -15.19
C LYS A 148 -2.28 1.02 -14.17
N PHE A 149 -1.03 1.44 -14.15
CA PHE A 149 -0.50 2.41 -13.21
C PHE A 149 0.32 3.47 -13.93
N ALA A 150 0.17 4.71 -13.47
CA ALA A 150 1.03 5.80 -13.88
C ALA A 150 2.50 5.49 -13.51
N PRO A 151 3.49 5.99 -14.28
CA PRO A 151 4.90 5.72 -14.00
C PRO A 151 5.34 6.16 -12.60
N GLU A 152 4.74 7.22 -12.07
CA GLU A 152 5.01 7.76 -10.74
C GLU A 152 4.27 7.05 -9.60
N ASN A 153 3.41 6.08 -9.91
CA ASN A 153 2.70 5.34 -8.88
C ASN A 153 3.71 4.71 -7.89
N PRO A 154 3.43 4.74 -6.57
CA PRO A 154 4.20 4.00 -5.57
C PRO A 154 4.48 2.54 -5.98
N ARG A 155 5.54 1.95 -5.44
CA ARG A 155 5.89 0.56 -5.78
C ARG A 155 5.05 -0.43 -4.98
N ILE A 156 4.69 -1.55 -5.61
CA ILE A 156 3.98 -2.67 -4.99
C ILE A 156 5.00 -3.68 -4.46
N ASN A 157 4.90 -4.09 -3.20
CA ASN A 157 5.69 -5.21 -2.65
C ASN A 157 4.80 -6.34 -2.11
N GLU A 158 3.49 -6.14 -2.04
CA GLU A 158 2.53 -7.17 -1.66
C GLU A 158 1.34 -7.18 -2.62
N ILE A 159 0.95 -8.39 -3.02
CA ILE A 159 -0.24 -8.63 -3.82
C ILE A 159 -1.19 -9.48 -2.97
N ILE A 160 -2.43 -9.05 -2.88
CA ILE A 160 -3.44 -9.67 -2.03
C ILE A 160 -4.60 -10.10 -2.92
N VAL A 161 -4.92 -11.39 -2.89
CA VAL A 161 -5.96 -11.97 -3.74
C VAL A 161 -7.09 -12.51 -2.89
N VAL A 162 -8.31 -12.05 -3.16
CA VAL A 162 -9.56 -12.53 -2.57
C VAL A 162 -10.27 -13.37 -3.62
N ASN A 163 -10.05 -14.68 -3.53
CA ASN A 163 -10.35 -15.63 -4.59
C ASN A 163 -11.79 -16.20 -4.48
N GLY A 164 -12.55 -16.16 -5.57
CA GLY A 164 -13.96 -16.53 -5.61
C GLY A 164 -14.90 -15.38 -5.26
N TYR A 165 -16.21 -15.62 -5.36
CA TYR A 165 -17.23 -14.64 -5.00
C TYR A 165 -17.55 -14.71 -3.49
N VAL A 166 -16.83 -13.92 -2.67
CA VAL A 166 -16.75 -14.18 -1.21
C VAL A 166 -17.97 -13.71 -0.39
N LYS A 167 -18.90 -12.95 -0.99
CA LYS A 167 -20.05 -12.32 -0.33
C LYS A 167 -20.90 -13.26 0.55
N ASN A 168 -20.89 -14.56 0.27
CA ASN A 168 -21.39 -15.60 1.17
C ASN A 168 -20.82 -16.97 0.76
N GLN A 169 -20.96 -17.96 1.65
CA GLN A 169 -20.44 -19.33 1.43
C GLN A 169 -21.01 -19.98 0.17
N THR A 170 -22.29 -19.78 -0.11
CA THR A 170 -22.98 -20.40 -1.26
C THR A 170 -22.45 -19.85 -2.58
N ALA A 171 -22.27 -18.53 -2.69
CA ALA A 171 -21.70 -17.90 -3.89
C ALA A 171 -20.26 -18.38 -4.10
N TRP A 172 -19.44 -18.36 -3.06
CA TRP A 172 -18.04 -18.79 -3.12
C TRP A 172 -17.89 -20.24 -3.58
N ALA A 173 -18.72 -21.16 -3.05
CA ALA A 173 -18.66 -22.57 -3.40
C ALA A 173 -19.22 -22.87 -4.81
N ASN A 174 -20.27 -22.14 -5.23
CA ASN A 174 -20.95 -22.41 -6.49
C ASN A 174 -20.17 -21.94 -7.73
N ASN A 175 -19.39 -20.87 -7.62
CA ASN A 175 -18.55 -20.35 -8.71
C ASN A 175 -17.18 -21.03 -8.75
N ALA A 176 -16.55 -21.08 -9.92
CA ALA A 176 -15.15 -21.52 -10.01
C ALA A 176 -14.21 -20.47 -9.38
N ARG A 177 -13.03 -20.95 -8.98
CA ARG A 177 -12.02 -20.16 -8.26
C ARG A 177 -10.65 -20.40 -8.88
N ALA A 178 -9.77 -19.42 -8.87
CA ALA A 178 -8.42 -19.60 -9.41
C ALA A 178 -7.60 -20.51 -8.49
N LYS A 179 -6.94 -21.53 -9.04
CA LYS A 179 -5.88 -22.27 -8.34
C LYS A 179 -4.51 -21.67 -8.62
N LYS A 180 -4.28 -21.21 -9.84
CA LYS A 180 -3.03 -20.57 -10.25
C LYS A 180 -3.31 -19.33 -11.09
N LEU A 181 -2.70 -18.22 -10.71
CA LEU A 181 -2.66 -17.00 -11.51
C LEU A 181 -1.23 -16.75 -11.98
N LYS A 182 -1.04 -16.55 -13.28
CA LYS A 182 0.24 -16.08 -13.82
C LYS A 182 0.25 -14.57 -13.80
N LEU A 183 1.19 -14.02 -13.05
CA LEU A 183 1.46 -12.60 -13.00
C LEU A 183 2.45 -12.23 -14.10
N TYR A 184 2.09 -11.23 -14.88
CA TYR A 184 2.98 -10.53 -15.80
C TYR A 184 3.20 -9.10 -15.32
N VAL A 185 4.43 -8.60 -15.47
CA VAL A 185 4.78 -7.19 -15.31
C VAL A 185 5.23 -6.68 -16.68
N ASN A 186 4.53 -5.67 -17.22
CA ASN A 186 4.80 -5.12 -18.56
C ASN A 186 4.92 -6.22 -19.63
N ASP A 187 3.93 -7.12 -19.67
CA ASP A 187 3.82 -8.28 -20.57
C ASP A 187 4.90 -9.35 -20.44
N ARG A 188 5.82 -9.22 -19.48
CA ARG A 188 6.82 -10.24 -19.17
C ARG A 188 6.33 -11.13 -18.03
N PRO A 189 6.34 -12.46 -18.17
CA PRO A 189 6.05 -13.36 -17.07
C PRO A 189 6.94 -13.05 -15.86
N TYR A 190 6.33 -12.83 -14.69
CA TYR A 190 7.02 -12.49 -13.46
C TYR A 190 6.95 -13.64 -12.45
N ALA A 191 5.75 -14.12 -12.12
CA ALA A 191 5.53 -15.19 -11.16
C ALA A 191 4.25 -15.98 -11.47
N ILE A 192 4.10 -17.14 -10.84
CA ILE A 192 2.82 -17.84 -10.72
C ILE A 192 2.43 -17.86 -9.25
N LEU A 193 1.27 -17.27 -8.93
CA LEU A 193 0.68 -17.26 -7.60
C LEU A 193 -0.13 -18.55 -7.41
N ASN A 194 0.26 -19.38 -6.44
CA ASN A 194 -0.49 -20.57 -6.05
C ASN A 194 -1.53 -20.19 -4.99
N LEU A 195 -2.80 -20.31 -5.33
CA LEU A 195 -3.91 -19.95 -4.45
C LEU A 195 -4.45 -21.19 -3.73
N LYS A 196 -4.62 -21.06 -2.42
CA LYS A 196 -5.35 -22.04 -1.60
C LYS A 196 -6.84 -21.94 -1.90
N ASP A 197 -7.55 -23.07 -1.84
CA ASP A 197 -9.01 -23.12 -2.02
C ASP A 197 -9.72 -22.71 -0.71
N LEU A 198 -9.58 -21.44 -0.34
CA LEU A 198 -10.11 -20.87 0.90
C LEU A 198 -10.87 -19.57 0.62
N ARG A 199 -11.94 -19.34 1.37
CA ARG A 199 -12.66 -18.06 1.40
C ARG A 199 -11.91 -17.08 2.29
N ALA A 200 -10.83 -16.52 1.76
CA ALA A 200 -9.84 -15.75 2.50
C ALA A 200 -9.16 -14.69 1.61
N ALA A 201 -8.59 -13.66 2.23
CA ALA A 201 -7.57 -12.83 1.61
C ALA A 201 -6.21 -13.55 1.69
N GLN A 202 -5.51 -13.68 0.56
CA GLN A 202 -4.24 -14.40 0.46
C GLN A 202 -3.13 -13.45 0.05
N HIS A 203 -2.14 -13.30 0.92
CA HIS A 203 -1.05 -12.32 0.80
C HIS A 203 0.19 -12.93 0.17
N PHE A 204 0.67 -12.33 -0.91
CA PHE A 204 1.87 -12.74 -1.64
C PHE A 204 2.90 -11.63 -1.61
N GLN A 205 4.07 -11.93 -1.05
CA GLN A 205 5.21 -11.01 -1.05
C GLN A 205 5.95 -11.09 -2.39
N VAL A 206 6.26 -9.92 -2.94
CA VAL A 206 6.97 -9.76 -4.21
C VAL A 206 8.12 -8.77 -4.05
N ASP A 207 9.15 -8.92 -4.89
CA ASP A 207 10.17 -7.88 -4.99
C ASP A 207 9.49 -6.60 -5.50
N PRO A 208 9.87 -5.39 -5.03
CA PRO A 208 9.18 -4.15 -5.40
C PRO A 208 8.95 -4.01 -6.90
N ILE A 209 7.68 -3.94 -7.30
CA ILE A 209 7.21 -3.79 -8.67
C ILE A 209 6.84 -2.32 -8.92
N GLY A 210 7.30 -1.77 -10.03
CA GLY A 210 7.17 -0.35 -10.37
C GLY A 210 8.55 0.30 -10.53
N ASN A 211 8.58 1.61 -10.75
CA ASN A 211 9.83 2.32 -11.01
C ASN A 211 10.59 2.60 -9.71
N GLY A 212 11.80 2.02 -9.59
CA GLY A 212 12.68 2.13 -8.41
C GLY A 212 13.44 3.44 -8.29
N ASP A 213 13.77 4.07 -9.41
CA ASP A 213 14.24 5.47 -9.42
C ASP A 213 13.02 6.37 -9.20
N ARG A 214 13.07 7.19 -8.15
CA ARG A 214 11.94 8.02 -7.72
C ARG A 214 12.14 9.50 -8.07
N ASP A 215 13.04 9.84 -9.00
CA ASP A 215 13.06 11.17 -9.58
C ASP A 215 11.78 11.45 -10.39
N PHE A 216 10.87 12.23 -9.79
CA PHE A 216 9.57 12.56 -10.36
C PHE A 216 9.65 13.31 -11.70
N THR A 217 10.73 14.05 -11.94
CA THR A 217 10.91 14.76 -13.21
C THR A 217 11.07 13.76 -14.35
N THR A 218 11.91 12.75 -14.12
CA THR A 218 12.16 11.67 -15.07
C THR A 218 10.97 10.72 -15.17
N LEU A 219 10.34 10.34 -14.05
CA LEU A 219 9.20 9.41 -14.02
C LEU A 219 8.03 9.87 -14.88
N LYS A 220 7.67 11.16 -14.84
CA LYS A 220 6.56 11.70 -15.64
C LYS A 220 6.72 11.53 -17.16
N SER A 221 7.94 11.26 -17.63
CA SER A 221 8.22 11.02 -19.04
C SER A 221 8.21 9.53 -19.42
N GLN A 222 8.11 8.63 -18.44
CA GLN A 222 8.10 7.18 -18.66
C GLN A 222 6.69 6.69 -19.07
N PRO A 223 6.58 5.55 -19.77
CA PRO A 223 5.29 4.96 -20.06
C PRO A 223 4.61 4.43 -18.79
N GLU A 224 3.29 4.31 -18.84
CA GLU A 224 2.53 3.53 -17.86
C GLU A 224 3.07 2.10 -17.76
N TRP A 225 2.94 1.50 -16.58
CA TRP A 225 3.25 0.10 -16.35
C TRP A 225 2.00 -0.66 -15.95
N HIS A 226 2.00 -1.98 -16.15
CA HIS A 226 0.81 -2.80 -15.92
C HIS A 226 1.12 -4.17 -15.33
N LEU A 227 0.15 -4.66 -14.57
CA LEU A 227 0.09 -6.02 -14.07
C LEU A 227 -1.03 -6.77 -14.77
N LYS A 228 -0.74 -7.99 -15.25
CA LYS A 228 -1.75 -8.89 -15.81
C LYS A 228 -1.78 -10.18 -15.01
N PHE A 229 -2.98 -10.56 -14.55
CA PHE A 229 -3.24 -11.80 -13.83
C PHE A 229 -4.02 -12.74 -14.72
N GLU A 230 -3.34 -13.72 -15.31
CA GLU A 230 -3.93 -14.72 -16.21
C GLU A 230 -4.25 -16.01 -15.45
N ILE A 231 -5.45 -16.55 -15.64
CA ILE A 231 -5.88 -17.81 -15.02
C ILE A 231 -5.19 -18.98 -15.71
N LEU A 232 -4.40 -19.76 -14.96
CA LEU A 232 -3.71 -20.96 -15.47
C LEU A 232 -4.40 -22.26 -15.08
N GLU A 233 -4.97 -22.32 -13.89
CA GLU A 233 -5.59 -23.52 -13.34
C GLU A 233 -6.70 -23.11 -12.38
N VAL A 234 -7.75 -23.93 -12.28
CA VAL A 234 -8.98 -23.60 -11.57
C VAL A 234 -9.42 -24.70 -10.60
N TYR A 235 -10.05 -24.28 -9.52
CA TYR A 235 -10.93 -25.12 -8.71
C TYR A 235 -12.35 -25.00 -9.26
N LYS A 236 -12.99 -26.14 -9.52
CA LYS A 236 -14.36 -26.14 -10.04
C LYS A 236 -15.36 -25.61 -9.01
N GLY A 237 -16.32 -24.83 -9.49
CA GLY A 237 -17.52 -24.51 -8.74
C GLY A 237 -18.44 -25.71 -8.60
N LEU A 238 -19.33 -25.67 -7.61
CA LEU A 238 -20.37 -26.69 -7.45
C LEU A 238 -21.49 -26.58 -8.50
N LYS A 239 -21.65 -25.41 -9.13
CA LYS A 239 -22.78 -25.12 -10.02
C LYS A 239 -22.38 -24.42 -11.31
N TYR A 240 -21.48 -23.44 -11.24
CA TYR A 240 -21.09 -22.62 -12.37
C TYR A 240 -19.64 -22.91 -12.73
N ASP A 241 -19.36 -22.96 -14.03
CA ASP A 241 -17.99 -23.06 -14.54
C ASP A 241 -17.29 -21.69 -14.52
N ASP A 242 -18.08 -20.59 -14.55
CA ASP A 242 -17.55 -19.22 -14.56
C ASP A 242 -16.73 -18.93 -13.29
N LEU A 243 -15.50 -18.46 -13.50
CA LEU A 243 -14.57 -18.11 -12.43
C LEU A 243 -14.85 -16.71 -11.88
N ALA A 244 -14.87 -16.61 -10.55
CA ALA A 244 -15.01 -15.33 -9.85
C ALA A 244 -13.73 -14.93 -9.10
N ILE A 245 -13.44 -13.63 -9.09
CA ILE A 245 -12.44 -13.00 -8.21
C ILE A 245 -13.10 -11.79 -7.57
N SER A 246 -13.22 -11.81 -6.24
CA SER A 246 -13.79 -10.68 -5.49
C SER A 246 -12.83 -9.52 -5.38
N GLU A 247 -11.51 -9.76 -5.27
CA GLU A 247 -10.56 -8.65 -5.19
C GLU A 247 -9.14 -9.10 -5.58
N ILE A 248 -8.41 -8.22 -6.26
CA ILE A 248 -6.94 -8.24 -6.26
C ILE A 248 -6.47 -6.84 -5.93
N TYR A 249 -5.88 -6.66 -4.76
CA TYR A 249 -5.44 -5.37 -4.26
C TYR A 249 -3.99 -5.44 -3.78
N PHE A 250 -3.42 -4.28 -3.48
CA PHE A 250 -1.97 -4.14 -3.31
C PHE A 250 -1.62 -3.41 -2.02
N ASP A 251 -0.45 -3.77 -1.51
CA ASP A 251 0.29 -2.97 -0.53
C ASP A 251 1.71 -2.73 -1.07
N GLY A 252 2.41 -1.78 -0.48
CA GLY A 252 3.64 -1.30 -1.07
C GLY A 252 4.42 -0.28 -0.28
N LEU A 253 5.36 0.31 -0.99
CA LEU A 253 6.35 1.25 -0.50
C LEU A 253 6.01 2.66 -1.01
N ASP A 254 6.80 3.65 -0.58
CA ASP A 254 6.83 5.02 -1.11
C ASP A 254 5.60 5.88 -0.78
N VAL A 255 4.90 5.58 0.33
CA VAL A 255 3.68 6.30 0.75
C VAL A 255 3.82 7.03 2.09
N HIS A 256 4.99 7.09 2.75
CA HIS A 256 5.08 7.70 4.09
C HIS A 256 5.56 9.13 4.03
N CYS A 257 4.67 10.09 3.83
CA CYS A 257 5.11 11.44 3.49
C CYS A 257 4.61 12.52 4.46
N PHE A 258 5.27 13.67 4.42
CA PHE A 258 4.87 14.89 5.13
C PHE A 258 4.20 15.86 4.19
N ALA A 259 3.22 16.63 4.68
CA ALA A 259 2.59 17.66 3.88
C ALA A 259 3.60 18.73 3.43
N LYS A 260 3.36 19.30 2.26
CA LYS A 260 4.06 20.48 1.74
C LYS A 260 4.21 21.57 2.80
N GLY A 261 5.37 22.23 2.82
CA GLY A 261 5.70 23.29 3.77
C GLY A 261 6.31 22.80 5.09
N THR A 262 6.41 21.48 5.29
CA THR A 262 7.13 20.90 6.43
C THR A 262 8.58 21.36 6.40
N LYS A 263 9.06 21.88 7.54
CA LYS A 263 10.39 22.47 7.72
C LYS A 263 11.40 21.39 8.08
N VAL A 264 12.31 21.10 7.18
CA VAL A 264 13.44 20.21 7.44
C VAL A 264 14.64 21.02 7.91
N THR A 265 15.25 20.59 9.01
CA THR A 265 16.45 21.25 9.55
C THR A 265 17.67 20.90 8.70
N ALA A 266 18.22 21.89 8.01
CA ALA A 266 19.46 21.78 7.25
C ALA A 266 20.68 21.83 8.18
N ALA A 267 21.82 21.32 7.73
CA ALA A 267 23.04 21.27 8.54
C ALA A 267 23.67 22.63 8.87
N ASN A 268 23.24 23.71 8.23
CA ASN A 268 23.67 25.08 8.49
C ASN A 268 22.78 25.82 9.51
N ASP A 269 22.05 25.08 10.34
CA ASP A 269 21.06 25.57 11.33
C ASP A 269 19.91 26.41 10.72
N GLN A 270 19.71 26.34 9.41
CA GLN A 270 18.53 26.88 8.72
C GLN A 270 17.48 25.80 8.48
N THR A 271 16.23 26.21 8.23
CA THR A 271 15.20 25.28 7.78
C THR A 271 14.91 25.48 6.29
N ARG A 272 14.64 24.39 5.59
CA ARG A 272 14.12 24.40 4.21
C ARG A 272 12.76 23.73 4.17
N ASN A 273 11.93 24.08 3.20
CA ASN A 273 10.72 23.29 2.99
C ASN A 273 11.09 21.93 2.42
N ILE A 274 10.36 20.89 2.80
CA ILE A 274 10.61 19.53 2.36
C ILE A 274 10.45 19.39 0.83
N GLU A 275 9.56 20.16 0.21
CA GLU A 275 9.36 20.16 -1.24
C GLU A 275 10.50 20.78 -2.04
N ASP A 276 11.39 21.53 -1.38
CA ASP A 276 12.52 22.22 -2.00
C ASP A 276 13.82 21.41 -1.87
N LEU A 277 13.79 20.23 -1.22
CA LEU A 277 14.96 19.37 -1.06
C LEU A 277 15.24 18.55 -2.32
N ALA A 278 16.52 18.38 -2.63
CA ALA A 278 17.00 17.58 -3.75
C ALA A 278 18.19 16.69 -3.35
N PRO A 279 18.48 15.62 -4.12
CA PRO A 279 19.71 14.85 -3.95
C PRO A 279 20.95 15.74 -3.92
N GLY A 280 21.82 15.53 -2.93
CA GLY A 280 23.00 16.33 -2.65
C GLY A 280 22.81 17.39 -1.56
N ASP A 281 21.58 17.71 -1.15
CA ASP A 281 21.34 18.60 -0.02
C ASP A 281 21.79 17.99 1.31
N GLU A 282 22.26 18.84 2.23
CA GLU A 282 22.72 18.44 3.56
C GLU A 282 21.67 18.80 4.63
N VAL A 283 21.22 17.79 5.37
CA VAL A 283 20.23 17.87 6.45
C VAL A 283 20.81 17.35 7.76
N LEU A 284 20.21 17.68 8.90
CA LEU A 284 20.60 17.10 10.18
C LEU A 284 19.93 15.76 10.40
N SER A 285 20.73 14.76 10.75
CA SER A 285 20.33 13.46 11.26
C SER A 285 20.68 13.37 12.74
N PHE A 286 19.96 12.53 13.47
CA PHE A 286 20.13 12.31 14.89
C PHE A 286 20.70 10.92 15.17
N ASP A 287 21.85 10.83 15.81
CA ASP A 287 22.42 9.56 16.24
C ASP A 287 21.87 9.16 17.62
N LEU A 288 21.10 8.07 17.64
CA LEU A 288 20.48 7.49 18.83
C LEU A 288 21.50 7.00 19.87
N HIS A 289 22.74 6.70 19.49
CA HIS A 289 23.77 6.19 20.40
C HIS A 289 24.52 7.32 21.10
N THR A 290 24.91 8.34 20.35
CA THR A 290 25.65 9.48 20.87
C THR A 290 24.74 10.58 21.39
N ASN A 291 23.45 10.54 21.02
CA ASN A 291 22.46 11.56 21.32
C ASN A 291 22.92 12.95 20.81
N GLN A 292 23.48 12.98 19.61
CA GLN A 292 23.99 14.17 18.92
C GLN A 292 23.41 14.29 17.51
N LEU A 293 23.32 15.52 17.02
CA LEU A 293 23.01 15.80 15.63
C LEU A 293 24.30 15.76 14.80
N HIS A 294 24.20 15.22 13.60
CA HIS A 294 25.29 15.22 12.62
C HIS A 294 24.73 15.43 11.20
N PRO A 295 25.54 15.97 10.28
CA PRO A 295 25.10 16.13 8.89
C PRO A 295 24.92 14.80 8.17
N ALA A 296 23.86 14.71 7.37
CA ALA A 296 23.60 13.63 6.42
C ALA A 296 23.24 14.22 5.05
N ILE A 297 23.59 13.50 3.98
CA ILE A 297 23.35 13.95 2.60
C ILE A 297 22.10 13.25 2.07
N VAL A 298 21.17 14.02 1.51
CA VAL A 298 20.01 13.53 0.78
C VAL A 298 20.47 12.76 -0.45
N GLU A 299 20.19 11.46 -0.52
CA GLU A 299 20.44 10.66 -1.72
C GLU A 299 19.18 10.55 -2.57
N GLN A 300 18.02 10.45 -1.93
CA GLN A 300 16.75 10.25 -2.63
C GLN A 300 15.60 10.92 -1.87
N VAL A 301 14.71 11.55 -2.64
CA VAL A 301 13.45 12.13 -2.18
C VAL A 301 12.29 11.48 -2.92
N ALA A 302 11.09 11.55 -2.36
CA ALA A 302 9.86 11.16 -3.03
C ALA A 302 8.77 12.22 -2.82
N LYS A 303 7.86 12.34 -3.80
CA LYS A 303 6.70 13.23 -3.80
C LYS A 303 5.45 12.44 -4.14
N VAL A 304 4.46 12.40 -3.27
CA VAL A 304 3.21 11.68 -3.55
C VAL A 304 2.02 12.55 -3.18
N VAL A 305 0.90 12.42 -3.90
CA VAL A 305 -0.36 13.04 -3.51
C VAL A 305 -1.10 12.04 -2.63
N HIS A 306 -1.23 12.34 -1.33
CA HIS A 306 -1.93 11.49 -0.39
C HIS A 306 -3.35 11.98 -0.11
N HIS A 307 -4.24 11.03 0.20
CA HIS A 307 -5.49 11.27 0.93
C HIS A 307 -5.43 10.60 2.31
N GLY A 308 -6.20 11.11 3.29
CA GLY A 308 -6.28 10.52 4.64
C GLY A 308 -5.02 10.73 5.49
N ILE A 309 -4.40 11.91 5.43
CA ILE A 309 -3.25 12.27 6.28
C ILE A 309 -3.71 12.81 7.64
N VAL A 310 -2.81 12.85 8.62
CA VAL A 310 -3.12 13.33 9.96
C VAL A 310 -2.26 14.52 10.36
N LYS A 311 -2.87 15.46 11.08
CA LYS A 311 -2.19 16.55 11.77
C LYS A 311 -1.99 16.19 13.23
N TYR A 312 -0.73 16.17 13.65
CA TYR A 312 -0.32 16.07 15.05
C TYR A 312 -0.12 17.48 15.61
N ALA A 313 -0.80 17.80 16.71
CA ALA A 313 -0.61 19.07 17.43
C ALA A 313 -0.07 18.81 18.85
N PHE A 314 0.97 19.56 19.23
CA PHE A 314 1.72 19.36 20.47
C PHE A 314 1.46 20.46 21.51
N ASP A 315 1.77 20.16 22.77
CA ASP A 315 1.57 21.06 23.91
C ASP A 315 2.42 22.34 23.88
N ASN A 316 3.50 22.36 23.10
CA ASN A 316 4.33 23.53 22.85
C ASN A 316 3.86 24.38 21.66
N GLY A 317 2.70 24.07 21.07
CA GLY A 317 2.14 24.77 19.92
C GLY A 317 2.72 24.37 18.57
N ARG A 318 3.65 23.40 18.51
CA ARG A 318 4.10 22.83 17.24
C ARG A 318 3.02 21.97 16.61
N GLU A 319 3.10 21.88 15.30
CA GLU A 319 2.25 21.01 14.49
C GLU A 319 3.09 20.33 13.42
N ILE A 320 2.72 19.11 13.06
CA ILE A 320 3.25 18.42 11.89
C ILE A 320 2.14 17.62 11.22
N VAL A 321 2.12 17.62 9.89
CA VAL A 321 1.14 16.89 9.11
C VAL A 321 1.86 15.81 8.32
N ALA A 322 1.48 14.56 8.55
CA ALA A 322 2.14 13.39 7.97
C ALA A 322 1.13 12.27 7.71
N THR A 323 1.54 11.27 6.93
CA THR A 323 0.80 10.00 6.87
C THR A 323 0.84 9.28 8.22
N GLN A 324 -0.16 8.44 8.47
CA GLN A 324 -0.37 7.80 9.78
C GLN A 324 0.74 6.78 10.12
N ASP A 325 1.38 6.24 9.11
CA ASP A 325 2.44 5.24 9.19
C ASP A 325 3.86 5.84 9.16
N HIS A 326 4.02 7.17 9.19
CA HIS A 326 5.34 7.78 9.22
C HIS A 326 6.01 7.57 10.60
N PRO A 327 7.28 7.09 10.68
CA PRO A 327 7.97 6.84 11.94
C PRO A 327 8.44 8.12 12.64
N PHE A 328 8.10 8.26 13.93
CA PHE A 328 8.56 9.32 14.83
C PHE A 328 9.33 8.75 16.01
N LEU A 329 10.34 9.48 16.49
CA LEU A 329 11.04 9.10 17.71
C LEU A 329 10.26 9.62 18.94
N VAL A 330 9.76 8.70 19.76
CA VAL A 330 9.00 8.99 20.97
C VAL A 330 9.86 8.67 22.20
N ALA A 331 10.02 9.66 23.07
CA ALA A 331 10.83 9.57 24.28
C ALA A 331 10.34 8.43 25.18
N GLY A 332 11.25 7.53 25.55
CA GLY A 332 10.97 6.35 26.38
C GLY A 332 10.23 5.20 25.67
N LYS A 333 9.79 5.39 24.42
CA LYS A 333 9.14 4.35 23.60
C LYS A 333 10.00 3.90 22.41
N GLY A 334 10.90 4.75 21.93
CA GLY A 334 11.67 4.51 20.71
C GLY A 334 10.87 4.94 19.48
N TRP A 335 11.08 4.28 18.34
CA TRP A 335 10.33 4.56 17.13
C TRP A 335 8.86 4.18 17.29
N ALA A 336 7.97 5.07 16.87
CA ALA A 336 6.54 4.83 16.85
C ALA A 336 5.86 5.52 15.65
N SER A 337 4.75 4.94 15.17
CA SER A 337 3.84 5.59 14.21
C SER A 337 2.38 5.37 14.63
N LEU A 338 1.42 6.06 14.02
CA LEU A 338 0.00 5.85 14.31
C LEU A 338 -0.49 4.52 13.73
N LYS A 339 0.09 4.08 12.60
CA LYS A 339 -0.11 2.75 11.98
C LYS A 339 1.22 1.98 11.83
N PRO A 340 1.71 1.35 12.91
CA PRO A 340 3.00 0.63 12.95
C PRO A 340 3.17 -0.42 11.87
N GLU A 341 2.09 -1.09 11.50
CA GLU A 341 2.08 -2.17 10.51
C GLU A 341 2.66 -1.71 9.17
N GLY A 342 2.33 -0.49 8.72
CA GLY A 342 2.85 0.08 7.48
C GLY A 342 4.31 0.52 7.56
N SER A 343 4.83 0.78 8.77
CA SER A 343 6.22 1.20 8.98
C SER A 343 7.19 0.02 9.09
N ARG A 344 6.74 -1.15 9.58
CA ARG A 344 7.60 -2.32 9.86
C ARG A 344 8.32 -2.88 8.64
N GLN A 345 7.88 -2.53 7.43
CA GLN A 345 8.50 -2.95 6.18
C GLN A 345 9.83 -2.24 5.88
N TYR A 346 10.11 -1.09 6.52
CA TYR A 346 11.39 -0.39 6.32
C TYR A 346 12.42 -0.79 7.34
N LYS A 347 13.68 -0.72 6.91
CA LYS A 347 14.83 -1.11 7.71
C LYS A 347 14.94 -0.25 8.98
N GLY A 348 14.96 -0.92 10.14
CA GLY A 348 15.14 -0.27 11.44
C GLY A 348 13.83 0.07 12.17
N PHE A 349 12.67 -0.30 11.63
CA PHE A 349 11.36 -0.13 12.25
C PHE A 349 10.62 -1.46 12.47
N GLU A 350 11.33 -2.59 12.47
CA GLU A 350 10.74 -3.92 12.64
C GLU A 350 9.95 -4.04 13.96
N ASP A 351 10.45 -3.39 15.02
CA ASP A 351 9.86 -3.35 16.37
C ASP A 351 9.13 -2.02 16.68
N ILE A 352 8.65 -1.31 15.66
CA ILE A 352 8.02 0.01 15.83
C ILE A 352 6.74 -0.05 16.68
N GLY A 353 6.64 0.88 17.63
CA GLY A 353 5.50 1.01 18.55
C GLY A 353 4.36 1.86 17.98
N ARG A 354 3.23 1.89 18.70
CA ARG A 354 2.06 2.73 18.34
C ARG A 354 2.07 4.07 19.09
N ILE A 355 1.83 5.16 18.35
CA ILE A 355 1.62 6.51 18.90
C ILE A 355 0.26 6.58 19.60
N ALA A 356 0.23 7.23 20.76
CA ALA A 356 -0.98 7.54 21.51
C ALA A 356 -0.97 9.01 21.99
N LEU A 357 -2.16 9.57 22.24
CA LEU A 357 -2.27 10.89 22.86
C LEU A 357 -1.51 10.92 24.21
N GLY A 358 -0.79 12.02 24.45
CA GLY A 358 0.05 12.19 25.64
C GLY A 358 1.48 11.69 25.50
N ASP A 359 1.81 10.93 24.44
CA ASP A 359 3.18 10.55 24.11
C ASP A 359 4.07 11.78 23.95
N ALA A 360 5.31 11.70 24.45
CA ALA A 360 6.30 12.77 24.37
C ALA A 360 7.24 12.52 23.19
N PHE A 361 7.18 13.37 22.17
CA PHE A 361 8.02 13.26 20.98
C PHE A 361 9.37 13.92 21.23
N GLU A 362 10.44 13.34 20.71
CA GLU A 362 11.77 13.94 20.76
C GLU A 362 11.85 15.12 19.79
N ILE A 363 12.16 16.31 20.32
CA ILE A 363 12.17 17.57 19.58
C ILE A 363 13.57 18.18 19.58
N TYR A 364 14.00 18.65 18.42
CA TYR A 364 15.19 19.47 18.21
C TYR A 364 14.81 20.83 17.62
N ASP A 365 15.38 21.90 18.18
CA ASP A 365 15.15 23.28 17.72
C ASP A 365 15.97 23.68 16.49
N GLY A 366 16.90 22.80 16.07
CA GLY A 366 17.84 23.07 14.99
C GLY A 366 19.05 23.92 15.40
N GLN A 367 19.21 24.23 16.68
CA GLN A 367 20.45 24.76 17.28
C GLN A 367 21.13 23.71 18.17
N GLY A 368 20.72 22.45 18.05
CA GLY A 368 21.23 21.32 18.83
C GLY A 368 20.59 21.13 20.20
N ASN A 369 19.60 21.94 20.61
CA ASN A 369 18.94 21.72 21.89
C ASN A 369 17.85 20.65 21.76
N LYS A 370 18.00 19.60 22.57
CA LYS A 370 17.02 18.53 22.72
C LYS A 370 15.95 18.92 23.73
N SER A 371 14.69 18.68 23.39
CA SER A 371 13.54 18.80 24.28
C SER A 371 12.50 17.73 23.93
N THR A 372 11.38 17.73 24.65
CA THR A 372 10.23 16.87 24.31
C THR A 372 8.97 17.69 24.19
N ALA A 373 8.05 17.30 23.32
CA ALA A 373 6.71 17.89 23.23
C ALA A 373 5.64 16.81 23.30
N LYS A 374 4.61 17.01 24.12
CA LYS A 374 3.55 16.01 24.29
C LYS A 374 2.48 16.17 23.22
N LEU A 375 2.10 15.07 22.60
CA LEU A 375 1.01 15.02 21.64
C LEU A 375 -0.32 15.33 22.35
N LYS A 376 -1.00 16.38 21.92
CA LYS A 376 -2.29 16.83 22.49
C LYS A 376 -3.48 16.43 21.65
N GLN A 377 -3.32 16.40 20.34
CA GLN A 377 -4.41 16.16 19.42
C GLN A 377 -3.89 15.51 18.15
N ILE A 378 -4.71 14.62 17.60
CA ILE A 378 -4.60 14.06 16.26
C ILE A 378 -5.86 14.49 15.53
N GLU A 379 -5.72 15.15 14.39
CA GLU A 379 -6.81 15.56 13.51
C GLU A 379 -6.65 14.84 12.17
N TYR A 380 -7.64 14.05 11.78
CA TYR A 380 -7.68 13.41 10.47
C TYR A 380 -8.13 14.43 9.42
N LEU A 381 -7.38 14.52 8.33
CA LEU A 381 -7.60 15.52 7.30
C LEU A 381 -8.12 14.88 6.02
N ASP A 382 -9.29 15.36 5.60
CA ASP A 382 -9.92 14.95 4.34
C ASP A 382 -9.39 15.78 3.17
N GLY A 383 -9.23 15.14 2.01
CA GLY A 383 -8.83 15.77 0.76
C GLY A 383 -7.48 15.31 0.22
N HIS A 384 -7.01 15.99 -0.82
CA HIS A 384 -5.76 15.66 -1.51
C HIS A 384 -4.64 16.59 -1.09
N TYR A 385 -3.55 16.00 -0.62
CA TYR A 385 -2.39 16.73 -0.13
C TYR A 385 -1.14 16.35 -0.91
N GLU A 386 -0.44 17.34 -1.44
CA GLU A 386 0.93 17.10 -1.89
C GLU A 386 1.81 16.82 -0.68
N THR A 387 2.49 15.69 -0.71
CA THR A 387 3.36 15.25 0.36
C THR A 387 4.73 14.84 -0.17
N TYR A 388 5.72 14.91 0.69
CA TYR A 388 7.13 14.72 0.37
C TYR A 388 7.82 13.92 1.48
N THR A 389 8.87 13.19 1.14
CA THR A 389 9.69 12.47 2.11
C THR A 389 11.13 12.33 1.61
N ILE A 390 12.04 12.00 2.53
CA ILE A 390 13.40 11.59 2.22
C ILE A 390 13.45 10.07 2.37
N THR A 391 13.57 9.35 1.24
CA THR A 391 13.58 7.89 1.26
C THR A 391 14.96 7.32 1.51
N ARG A 392 16.03 8.11 1.27
CA ARG A 392 17.40 7.67 1.57
C ARG A 392 18.33 8.83 1.92
N LEU A 393 19.13 8.61 2.96
CA LEU A 393 20.21 9.48 3.41
C LEU A 393 21.54 8.73 3.39
N LYS A 394 22.60 9.44 2.99
CA LYS A 394 23.98 9.01 3.23
C LYS A 394 24.44 9.54 4.58
N GLY A 395 24.91 8.63 5.43
CA GLY A 395 25.43 8.99 6.76
C GLY A 395 24.34 9.18 7.83
N GLY A 396 23.09 8.81 7.56
CA GLY A 396 22.00 8.86 8.53
C GLY A 396 20.82 7.98 8.12
N ASN A 397 19.86 7.78 9.03
CA ASN A 397 18.62 7.02 8.79
C ASN A 397 17.37 7.73 9.34
N ASN A 398 17.51 9.01 9.66
CA ASN A 398 16.45 9.86 10.18
C ASN A 398 16.81 11.32 9.90
N PHE A 399 15.83 12.20 9.98
CA PHE A 399 16.01 13.64 9.82
C PHE A 399 15.09 14.41 10.77
N ILE A 400 15.26 15.72 10.82
CA ILE A 400 14.46 16.60 11.68
C ILE A 400 13.40 17.33 10.84
N ALA A 401 12.12 17.06 11.11
CA ALA A 401 10.97 17.63 10.39
C ALA A 401 10.02 18.37 11.36
N ASN A 402 9.79 19.66 11.14
CA ASN A 402 9.13 20.57 12.09
C ASN A 402 9.68 20.47 13.52
N GLY A 403 10.95 20.09 13.65
CA GLY A 403 11.63 19.84 14.92
C GLY A 403 11.47 18.42 15.47
N CYS A 404 10.58 17.58 14.94
CA CYS A 404 10.48 16.18 15.35
C CYS A 404 11.60 15.34 14.71
N VAL A 405 12.14 14.36 15.42
CA VAL A 405 13.00 13.33 14.82
C VAL A 405 12.13 12.30 14.12
N VAL A 406 12.34 12.12 12.81
CA VAL A 406 11.51 11.27 11.95
C VAL A 406 12.37 10.32 11.13
N GLY A 407 11.88 9.10 10.89
CA GLY A 407 12.61 8.04 10.19
C GLY A 407 12.67 8.25 8.67
N VAL A 408 13.65 7.64 8.00
CA VAL A 408 13.65 7.53 6.53
C VAL A 408 13.09 6.18 6.08
N GLU A 409 12.37 6.15 4.96
CA GLU A 409 11.80 4.95 4.34
C GLU A 409 12.82 4.14 3.53
N ASP A 410 13.95 3.77 4.14
CA ASP A 410 14.95 2.96 3.44
C ASP A 410 14.47 1.51 3.32
N ALA A 411 13.88 1.18 2.17
CA ALA A 411 13.51 -0.19 1.79
C ALA A 411 14.72 -1.07 1.40
N GLY A 412 15.95 -0.56 1.52
CA GLY A 412 17.17 -1.25 1.11
C GLY A 412 17.48 -1.09 -0.39
N ALA A 413 18.63 -1.61 -0.81
CA ALA A 413 19.04 -1.59 -2.21
C ALA A 413 18.19 -2.59 -3.01
N VAL A 414 17.25 -2.06 -3.79
CA VAL A 414 16.68 -2.79 -4.93
C VAL A 414 17.81 -2.93 -5.94
N LEU A 415 18.27 -4.16 -6.16
CA LEU A 415 19.05 -4.48 -7.35
C LEU A 415 18.19 -4.07 -8.55
N ALA A 416 18.60 -3.01 -9.24
CA ALA A 416 17.99 -2.56 -10.49
C ALA A 416 17.92 -3.76 -11.44
N GLY A 417 16.74 -4.38 -11.52
CA GLY A 417 16.49 -5.51 -12.38
C GLY A 417 16.42 -5.03 -13.82
N ALA A 418 17.49 -5.32 -14.57
CA ALA A 418 17.63 -5.19 -16.01
C ALA A 418 17.46 -3.77 -16.57
N GLY A 419 18.60 -3.08 -16.66
CA GLY A 419 18.72 -1.80 -17.35
C GLY A 419 18.21 -1.85 -18.79
N ALA A 420 17.75 -0.68 -19.21
CA ALA A 420 17.68 -0.30 -20.61
C ALA A 420 19.00 -0.66 -21.31
N GLN A 421 18.91 -1.47 -22.35
CA GLN A 421 19.86 -1.45 -23.45
C GLN A 421 19.07 -1.19 -24.72
N GLU A 422 19.62 -0.24 -25.49
CA GLU A 422 19.13 0.37 -26.72
C GLU A 422 18.56 -0.59 -27.77
#